data_AF-A0A443S4Z9-F1
#
_entry.id   AF-A0A443S4Z9-F1
#
_cell.length_a   1.000
_cell.length_b   1.000
_cell.length_c   1.000
_cell.angle_alpha   90.00
_cell.angle_beta   90.00
_cell.angle_gamma   90.00
#
_symmetry.space_group_name_H-M   'P 1'
#
loop_
_entity.id
_entity.type
_entity.pdbx_description
1 polymer ?
#
loop_
_entity_poly.entity_id
_entity_poly.type
_entity_poly.pdbx_seq_one_letter_code
_entity_poly.pdbx_strand_id
1 'polypeptide(L)' 'MRFAGLETFVEIRKGEIVNFTQWDEGEPNNRNWNENCIEIDNGEWNDLNCFAIINGICVKYINQLVFTNGVLI' A
#
# COMPACT_ATOMS: atom_id res chain seq x y z
N MET A 1 0.84 4.52 2.76
CA MET A 1 0.94 5.82 3.44
C MET A 1 0.23 6.88 2.61
N ARG A 2 -0.36 7.92 3.24
CA ARG A 2 -0.96 9.07 2.54
C ARG A 2 0.13 10.11 2.29
N PHE A 3 0.24 10.64 1.07
CA PHE A 3 1.14 11.77 0.77
C PHE A 3 0.37 13.09 0.81
N ALA A 4 1.03 14.15 1.29
CA ALA A 4 0.52 15.51 1.15
C ALA A 4 0.47 15.88 -0.35
N GLY A 5 -0.74 15.96 -0.91
CA GLY A 5 -0.98 16.30 -2.32
C GLY A 5 -1.59 15.19 -3.18
N LEU A 6 -1.66 13.95 -2.68
CA LEU A 6 -2.40 12.85 -3.29
C LEU A 6 -3.28 12.22 -2.21
N GLU A 7 -4.59 12.44 -2.31
CA GLU A 7 -5.56 12.00 -1.29
C GLU A 7 -5.75 10.46 -1.22
N THR A 8 -5.02 9.69 -2.04
CA THR A 8 -5.22 8.26 -2.24
C THR A 8 -4.10 7.42 -1.64
N PHE A 9 -4.46 6.32 -0.97
CA PHE A 9 -3.53 5.25 -0.64
C PHE A 9 -2.98 4.63 -1.94
N VAL A 10 -1.70 4.27 -1.96
CA VAL A 10 -1.13 3.40 -2.98
C VAL A 10 -1.52 1.97 -2.64
N GLU A 11 -2.46 1.40 -3.40
CA GLU A 11 -2.80 -0.01 -3.37
C GLU A 11 -1.94 -0.73 -4.41
N ILE A 12 -1.24 -1.80 -4.02
CA ILE A 12 -0.40 -2.58 -4.92
C ILE A 12 -1.09 -3.91 -5.15
N ARG A 13 -1.47 -4.19 -6.41
CA ARG A 13 -2.01 -5.48 -6.81
C ARG A 13 -1.05 -6.21 -7.73
N LYS A 14 -1.10 -7.54 -7.68
CA LYS A 14 -0.32 -8.39 -8.56
C LYS A 14 -0.65 -8.08 -10.03
N GLY A 15 0.37 -7.74 -10.81
CA GLY A 15 0.25 -7.45 -12.24
C GLY A 15 -0.05 -5.98 -12.58
N GLU A 16 -0.16 -5.10 -11.59
CA GLU A 16 -0.25 -3.66 -11.82
C GLU A 16 1.15 -3.05 -11.96
N ILE A 17 1.27 -2.04 -12.83
CA ILE A 17 2.47 -1.22 -12.91
C ILE A 17 2.44 -0.25 -11.73
N VAL A 18 3.41 -0.38 -10.84
CA VAL A 18 3.55 0.48 -9.68
C VAL A 18 4.30 1.75 -10.11
N ASN A 19 3.59 2.88 -10.17
CA ASN A 19 4.14 4.16 -10.62
C ASN A 19 4.88 4.96 -9.52
N PHE A 20 4.78 4.51 -8.27
CA PHE A 20 5.41 5.14 -7.12
C PHE A 20 6.01 4.07 -6.23
N THR A 21 7.26 4.26 -5.82
CA THR A 21 7.96 3.37 -4.87
C THR A 21 8.68 4.20 -3.82
N GLN A 22 8.78 3.69 -2.60
CA GLN A 22 9.52 4.32 -1.51
C GLN A 22 10.35 3.27 -0.77
N TRP A 23 11.18 2.53 -1.50
CA TRP A 23 12.08 1.53 -0.92
C TRP A 23 13.07 2.17 0.04
N ASP A 24 13.36 1.46 1.12
CA ASP A 24 14.49 1.76 1.99
C ASP A 24 15.81 1.55 1.22
N GLU A 25 16.90 2.11 1.72
CA GLU A 25 18.22 1.98 1.11
C GLU A 25 18.64 0.51 1.04
N GLY A 26 18.74 0.00 -0.18
CA GLY A 26 19.13 -1.39 -0.45
C GLY A 26 17.96 -2.32 -0.80
N GLU A 27 16.72 -1.83 -0.72
CA GLU A 27 15.53 -2.61 -1.06
C GLU A 27 15.00 -2.31 -2.49
N PRO A 28 14.26 -3.25 -3.10
CA PRO A 28 14.00 -4.62 -2.62
C PRO A 28 15.21 -5.54 -2.84
N ASN A 29 15.53 -6.37 -1.87
CA ASN A 29 16.73 -7.21 -1.87
C ASN A 29 16.44 -8.72 -2.06
N ASN A 30 15.18 -9.14 -1.93
CA ASN A 30 14.71 -10.52 -2.02
C ASN A 30 15.53 -11.50 -1.18
N ARG A 31 15.66 -11.24 0.13
CA ARG A 31 16.54 -12.00 1.01
C ARG A 31 16.16 -13.46 1.02
N ASN A 32 17.19 -14.32 0.93
CA ASN A 32 17.04 -15.78 0.86
C ASN A 32 16.10 -16.24 -0.28
N TRP A 33 15.90 -15.43 -1.32
CA TRP A 33 15.01 -15.71 -2.45
C TRP A 33 13.54 -15.92 -2.05
N ASN A 34 13.10 -15.29 -0.96
CA ASN A 34 11.79 -15.57 -0.37
C ASN A 34 11.07 -14.34 0.20
N GLU A 35 11.22 -13.19 -0.45
CA GLU A 35 10.54 -11.94 -0.06
C GLU A 35 9.76 -11.39 -1.26
N ASN A 36 8.44 -11.45 -1.18
CA ASN A 36 7.53 -11.13 -2.30
C ASN A 36 6.31 -10.31 -1.85
N CYS A 37 6.29 -9.89 -0.60
CA CYS A 37 5.29 -9.00 -0.01
C CYS A 37 5.99 -7.72 0.43
N ILE A 38 5.25 -6.63 0.64
CA ILE A 38 5.83 -5.35 1.07
C ILE A 38 5.40 -5.10 2.51
N GLU A 39 6.36 -4.76 3.36
CA GLU A 39 6.08 -4.11 4.64
C GLU A 39 6.49 -2.64 4.61
N ILE A 40 6.04 -1.90 5.61
CA ILE A 40 6.50 -0.54 5.87
C ILE A 40 7.32 -0.58 7.14
N ASP A 41 8.63 -0.39 7.02
CA ASP A 41 9.54 -0.23 8.15
C ASP A 41 10.06 1.21 8.16
N ASN A 42 9.97 1.87 9.32
CA ASN A 42 10.35 3.29 9.50
C ASN A 42 9.79 4.30 8.48
N GLY A 43 8.70 3.95 7.79
CA GLY A 43 8.05 4.79 6.78
C GLY A 43 8.53 4.57 5.35
N GLU A 44 9.45 3.64 5.12
CA GLU A 44 9.94 3.19 3.82
C GLU A 44 9.57 1.72 3.58
N TRP A 45 9.75 1.24 2.37
CA TRP A 45 9.31 -0.09 1.94
C TRP A 45 10.47 -1.07 2.07
N ASN A 46 10.16 -2.24 2.61
CA ASN A 46 11.01 -3.41 2.62
C ASN A 46 10.26 -4.56 1.95
N ASP A 47 10.92 -5.35 1.10
CA ASP A 47 10.33 -6.60 0.66
C ASP A 47 10.49 -7.65 1.77
N LEU A 48 9.40 -8.34 2.06
CA LEU A 48 9.29 -9.25 3.19
C LEU A 48 8.71 -10.59 2.74
N ASN A 49 9.06 -11.61 3.49
CA ASN A 49 8.41 -12.90 3.40
C ASN A 49 6.89 -12.78 3.61
N CYS A 50 6.10 -13.26 2.65
CA CYS A 50 4.64 -13.18 2.73
C CYS A 50 4.00 -13.94 3.89
N PHE A 51 4.74 -14.83 4.57
CA PHE A 51 4.29 -15.56 5.75
C PHE A 51 4.74 -14.92 7.07
N ALA A 52 5.39 -13.76 7.03
CA ALA A 52 5.72 -13.01 8.22
C ALA A 52 4.46 -12.59 8.98
N ILE A 53 4.50 -12.68 10.31
CA ILE A 53 3.39 -12.31 11.19
C ILE A 53 3.65 -10.87 11.67
N ILE A 54 3.01 -9.90 11.02
CA ILE A 54 3.13 -8.47 11.32
C ILE A 54 1.75 -7.79 11.38
N ASN A 55 1.71 -6.56 11.89
CA ASN A 55 0.51 -5.74 11.83
C ASN A 55 0.27 -5.22 10.41
N GLY A 56 -0.99 -5.23 9.96
CA GLY A 56 -1.38 -4.73 8.65
C GLY A 56 -2.05 -3.35 8.72
N ILE A 57 -2.00 -2.61 7.60
CA ILE A 57 -2.78 -1.40 7.39
C ILE A 57 -3.91 -1.72 6.43
N CYS A 58 -5.15 -1.45 6.83
CA CYS A 58 -6.33 -1.62 6.00
C CYS A 58 -6.78 -0.28 5.40
N VAL A 59 -7.20 -0.28 4.14
CA VAL A 59 -7.85 0.86 3.50
C VAL A 59 -9.34 0.60 3.41
N LYS A 60 -10.14 1.57 3.83
CA LYS A 60 -11.59 1.60 3.59
C LYS A 60 -11.91 2.81 2.76
N TYR A 61 -12.44 2.58 1.56
CA TYR A 61 -13.10 3.62 0.81
C TYR A 61 -14.44 3.89 1.51
N ILE A 62 -14.59 5.10 2.06
CA ILE A 62 -15.90 5.57 2.46
C ILE A 62 -16.61 5.83 1.15
N ASN A 63 -17.64 5.03 0.83
CA ASN A 63 -18.41 5.24 -0.39
C ASN A 63 -18.78 6.72 -0.47
N GLN A 64 -18.46 7.29 -1.63
CA GLN A 64 -19.01 8.54 -2.14
C GLN A 64 -20.44 8.71 -1.64
N LEU A 65 -20.75 9.92 -1.19
CA LEU A 65 -22.10 10.36 -0.87
C LEU A 65 -23.11 9.65 -1.78
N VAL A 66 -24.02 8.87 -1.20
CA VAL A 66 -25.00 8.11 -1.97
C VAL A 66 -25.96 9.13 -2.58
N PHE A 67 -25.76 9.48 -3.85
CA PHE A 67 -26.72 10.29 -4.60
C PHE A 67 -27.94 9.42 -4.94
N THR A 68 -28.89 9.31 -4.02
CA THR A 68 -30.25 8.94 -4.37
C THR A 68 -31.04 10.21 -4.64
N ASN A 69 -31.57 10.35 -5.86
CA ASN A 69 -32.44 11.47 -6.23
C ASN A 69 -31.82 12.86 -6.02
N GLY A 70 -30.51 13.02 -6.25
CA GLY A 70 -29.86 14.34 -6.24
C GLY A 70 -29.68 14.99 -4.87
N VAL A 71 -29.82 14.24 -3.77
CA VAL A 71 -29.54 14.73 -2.40
C VAL A 71 -28.34 13.99 -1.82
N LEU A 72 -27.43 14.76 -1.21
CA LEU A 72 -26.31 14.29 -0.40
C LEU A 72 -26.82 14.04 1.03
N ILE A 73 -26.65 12.82 1.54
CA ILE A 73 -26.74 12.54 2.98
C ILE A 73 -25.39 12.75 3.68
#